data_AF-A0AA38KPL2-F1
#
_entry.id   AF-A0AA38KPL2-F1
#
_cell.length_a   1.000
_cell.length_b   1.000
_cell.length_c   1.000
_cell.angle_alpha   90.00
_cell.angle_beta   90.00
_cell.angle_gamma   90.00
#
_symmetry.space_group_name_H-M   'P 1'
#
loop_
_entity.id
_entity.type
_entity.pdbx_description
1 polymer ?
#
loop_
_entity_poly.entity_id
_entity_poly.type
_entity_poly.pdbx_seq_one_letter_code
_entity_poly.pdbx_strand_id
1 'polypeptide(L)'
;MVIQQAYRQYLSRKAKQRPTQLAVMRDKLFSEYVKVNAVQDGHYRKMMLGPLPHVIIFLDLLYIGILESKKDTKKRLLSHLKSEEADLMDTLLTQTNDALKKTTKWKRTLEPRSEFHSNHDSLQLKALIREMEEFMRNNLPELHIEVSQETKAEFRMGYRGIAQEPAPKPVPSKARKPELNVEDVDDF
;
A
#
# COMPACT_ATOMS: atom_id res chain seq x y z
N MET A 1 27.11 24.87 7.16
CA MET A 1 25.77 24.60 7.73
C MET A 1 25.56 23.09 7.81
N VAL A 2 25.39 22.53 9.01
CA VAL A 2 25.39 21.06 9.28
C VAL A 2 24.36 20.30 8.45
N ILE A 3 23.20 20.91 8.20
CA ILE A 3 22.10 20.31 7.41
C ILE A 3 22.52 20.03 5.96
N GLN A 4 23.23 20.95 5.31
CA GLN A 4 23.68 20.76 3.93
C GLN A 4 24.74 19.66 3.81
N GLN A 5 25.62 19.54 4.82
CA GLN A 5 26.65 18.50 4.83
C GLN A 5 26.05 17.12 5.07
N ALA A 6 25.10 17.00 6.00
CA ALA A 6 24.33 15.77 6.21
C ALA A 6 23.53 15.37 4.96
N TYR A 7 22.88 16.33 4.29
CA TYR A 7 22.14 16.09 3.06
C TYR A 7 23.04 15.61 1.92
N ARG A 8 24.21 16.23 1.72
CA ARG A 8 25.19 15.81 0.71
C ARG A 8 25.76 14.41 1.02
N GLN A 9 26.01 14.09 2.28
CA GLN A 9 26.45 12.75 2.69
C GLN A 9 25.35 11.71 2.46
N TYR A 10 24.09 12.04 2.74
CA TYR A 10 22.95 11.18 2.43
C TYR A 10 22.84 10.91 0.92
N LEU A 11 22.91 11.95 0.09
CA LEU A 11 22.86 11.81 -1.37
C LEU A 11 24.04 10.97 -1.89
N SER A 12 25.25 11.17 -1.37
CA SER A 12 26.42 10.36 -1.74
C SER A 12 26.26 8.88 -1.36
N ARG A 13 25.69 8.58 -0.18
CA ARG A 13 25.40 7.21 0.24
C ARG A 13 24.29 6.58 -0.60
N LYS A 14 23.23 7.34 -0.89
CA LYS A 14 22.11 6.90 -1.74
C LYS A 14 22.58 6.62 -3.17
N ALA A 15 23.44 7.47 -3.75
CA ALA A 15 23.99 7.28 -5.08
C ALA A 15 24.89 6.04 -5.21
N LYS A 16 25.51 5.59 -4.11
CA LYS A 16 26.32 4.37 -4.07
C LYS A 16 25.47 3.09 -3.95
N GLN A 17 24.23 3.19 -3.48
CA GLN A 17 23.33 2.05 -3.37
C GLN A 17 22.56 1.88 -4.68
N ARG A 18 22.60 0.67 -5.25
CA ARG A 18 21.69 0.35 -6.35
C ARG A 18 20.26 0.34 -5.80
N PRO A 19 19.33 1.11 -6.38
CA PRO A 19 17.95 1.10 -5.94
C PRO A 19 17.36 -0.31 -6.14
N THR A 20 16.57 -0.77 -5.17
CA THR A 20 15.84 -2.03 -5.32
C THR A 20 14.80 -1.89 -6.43
N GLN A 21 14.39 -3.01 -7.04
CA GLN A 21 13.35 -3.00 -8.07
C GLN A 21 12.05 -2.34 -7.57
N LEU A 22 11.65 -2.63 -6.32
CA LEU A 22 10.48 -2.00 -5.69
C LEU A 22 10.65 -0.49 -5.50
N ALA A 23 11.86 -0.01 -5.20
CA ALA A 23 12.12 1.43 -5.13
C ALA A 23 11.94 2.10 -6.50
N VAL A 24 12.47 1.48 -7.56
CA VAL A 24 12.30 1.98 -8.94
C VAL A 24 10.84 1.99 -9.36
N MET A 25 10.08 0.93 -9.04
CA MET A 25 8.64 0.88 -9.31
C MET A 25 7.87 1.98 -8.58
N ARG A 26 8.21 2.23 -7.30
CA ARG A 26 7.61 3.33 -6.50
C ARG A 26 7.88 4.68 -7.11
N ASP A 27 9.12 4.97 -7.47
CA ASP A 27 9.51 6.27 -8.03
C ASP A 27 8.82 6.52 -9.39
N LYS A 28 8.72 5.49 -10.23
CA LYS A 28 7.98 5.56 -11.50
C LYS A 28 6.51 5.88 -11.25
N LEU A 29 5.87 5.11 -10.37
CA LEU A 29 4.44 5.24 -10.10
C LEU A 29 4.13 6.59 -9.45
N PHE A 30 4.93 7.01 -8.46
CA PHE A 30 4.86 8.35 -7.87
C PHE A 30 4.89 9.44 -8.95
N SER A 31 5.81 9.34 -9.91
CA SER A 31 5.93 10.29 -11.01
C SER A 31 4.70 10.32 -11.92
N GLU A 32 3.99 9.20 -12.08
CA GLU A 32 2.71 9.14 -12.81
C GLU A 32 1.59 9.85 -12.04
N TYR A 33 1.48 9.61 -10.72
CA TYR A 33 0.50 10.26 -9.87
C TYR A 33 0.74 11.77 -9.71
N VAL A 34 2.00 12.23 -9.64
CA VAL A 34 2.32 13.67 -9.58
C VAL A 34 1.79 14.43 -10.78
N LYS A 35 1.83 13.81 -11.97
CA LYS A 35 1.34 14.41 -13.23
C LYS A 35 -0.18 14.55 -13.29
N VAL A 36 -0.91 13.97 -12.33
CA VAL A 36 -2.37 14.09 -12.24
C VAL A 36 -2.69 15.41 -11.54
N ASN A 37 -2.92 16.44 -12.36
CA ASN A 37 -3.27 17.79 -11.90
C ASN A 37 -4.73 17.92 -11.45
N ALA A 38 -5.58 16.93 -11.75
CA ALA A 38 -7.00 16.92 -11.39
C ALA A 38 -7.23 16.78 -9.87
N VAL A 39 -6.21 16.39 -9.10
CA VAL A 39 -6.31 16.24 -7.65
C VAL A 39 -5.68 17.45 -6.97
N GLN A 40 -6.51 18.26 -6.30
CA GLN A 40 -6.06 19.45 -5.58
C GLN A 40 -5.20 19.08 -4.37
N ASP A 41 -4.37 20.02 -3.91
CA ASP A 41 -3.58 19.85 -2.70
C ASP A 41 -4.48 19.65 -1.48
N GLY A 42 -4.15 18.64 -0.66
CA GLY A 42 -4.99 18.27 0.47
C GLY A 42 -4.65 16.90 1.05
N HIS A 43 -5.47 16.45 2.00
CA HIS A 43 -5.27 15.15 2.65
C HIS A 43 -5.36 13.99 1.66
N TYR A 44 -6.32 14.03 0.74
CA TYR A 44 -6.47 13.00 -0.30
C TYR A 44 -5.23 12.91 -1.19
N ARG A 45 -4.71 14.04 -1.69
CA ARG A 45 -3.48 14.08 -2.51
C ARG A 45 -2.29 13.51 -1.77
N LYS A 46 -2.15 13.77 -0.46
CA LYS A 46 -1.09 13.16 0.36
C LYS A 46 -1.22 11.63 0.41
N MET A 47 -2.43 11.10 0.53
CA MET A 47 -2.66 9.65 0.45
C MET A 47 -2.35 9.09 -0.94
N MET A 48 -2.77 9.78 -1.99
CA MET A 48 -2.55 9.41 -3.39
C MET A 48 -1.07 9.41 -3.78
N LEU A 49 -0.27 10.32 -3.23
CA LEU A 49 1.16 10.45 -3.54
C LEU A 49 2.06 9.62 -2.63
N GLY A 50 1.66 9.35 -1.39
CA GLY A 50 2.49 8.65 -0.41
C GLY A 50 2.15 7.16 -0.30
N PRO A 51 1.09 6.79 0.45
CA PRO A 51 0.73 5.40 0.70
C PRO A 51 0.09 4.66 -0.49
N LEU A 52 -0.65 5.33 -1.37
CA LEU A 52 -1.34 4.65 -2.48
C LEU A 52 -0.39 3.93 -3.47
N PRO A 53 0.78 4.49 -3.86
CA PRO A 53 1.75 3.77 -4.68
C PRO A 53 2.16 2.40 -4.14
N HIS A 54 2.24 2.25 -2.81
CA HIS A 54 2.53 0.96 -2.19
C HIS A 54 1.41 -0.07 -2.40
N VAL A 55 0.15 0.38 -2.34
CA VAL A 55 -1.02 -0.49 -2.62
C VAL A 55 -1.00 -0.97 -4.08
N ILE A 56 -0.73 -0.08 -5.03
CA ILE A 56 -0.70 -0.46 -6.45
C ILE A 56 0.40 -1.47 -6.74
N ILE A 57 1.60 -1.26 -6.19
CA ILE A 57 2.71 -2.21 -6.36
C ILE A 57 2.36 -3.56 -5.75
N PHE A 58 1.73 -3.57 -4.57
CA PHE A 58 1.17 -4.79 -4.02
C PHE A 58 0.20 -5.48 -4.99
N LEU A 59 -0.74 -4.74 -5.61
CA LEU A 59 -1.68 -5.29 -6.58
C LEU A 59 -0.99 -5.79 -7.86
N ASP A 60 0.08 -5.14 -8.31
CA ASP A 60 0.90 -5.61 -9.44
C ASP A 60 1.53 -6.97 -9.14
N LEU A 61 2.16 -7.11 -7.98
CA LEU A 61 2.82 -8.34 -7.54
C LEU A 61 1.80 -9.45 -7.26
N LEU A 62 0.68 -9.11 -6.61
CA LEU A 62 -0.42 -10.04 -6.37
C LEU A 62 -1.00 -10.55 -7.70
N TYR A 63 -1.21 -9.68 -8.67
CA TYR A 63 -1.71 -10.05 -9.99
C TYR A 63 -0.79 -11.06 -10.68
N ILE A 64 0.53 -10.87 -10.60
CA ILE A 64 1.51 -11.82 -11.13
C ILE A 64 1.39 -13.18 -10.42
N GLY A 65 1.34 -13.20 -9.08
CA GLY A 65 1.18 -14.43 -8.32
C GLY A 65 -0.12 -15.19 -8.62
N ILE A 66 -1.24 -14.46 -8.84
CA ILE A 66 -2.51 -15.07 -9.27
C ILE A 66 -2.37 -15.70 -10.66
N LEU A 67 -1.67 -15.06 -11.60
CA LEU A 67 -1.44 -15.62 -12.93
C LEU A 67 -0.57 -16.87 -12.90
N GLU A 68 0.46 -16.89 -12.06
CA GLU A 68 1.32 -18.05 -11.85
C GLU A 68 0.54 -19.22 -11.27
N SER A 69 -0.22 -18.99 -10.19
CA SER A 69 -1.11 -20.01 -9.60
C SER A 69 -2.13 -20.55 -10.62
N LYS A 70 -2.73 -19.67 -11.43
CA LYS A 70 -3.63 -20.08 -12.52
C LYS A 70 -2.94 -21.00 -13.53
N LYS A 71 -1.72 -20.63 -13.94
CA LYS A 71 -0.92 -21.40 -14.91
C LYS A 71 -0.57 -22.77 -14.35
N ASP A 72 -0.16 -22.84 -13.09
CA ASP A 72 0.22 -24.09 -12.43
C ASP A 72 -1.00 -25.01 -12.21
N THR A 73 -2.13 -24.44 -11.79
CA THR A 73 -3.40 -25.16 -11.67
C THR A 73 -3.83 -25.76 -13.00
N LYS A 74 -3.77 -24.99 -14.09
CA LYS A 74 -4.06 -25.51 -15.44
C LYS A 74 -3.10 -26.61 -15.87
N LYS A 75 -1.81 -26.46 -15.59
CA LYS A 75 -0.81 -27.47 -15.90
C LYS A 75 -1.09 -28.77 -15.15
N ARG A 76 -1.52 -28.68 -13.89
CA ARG A 76 -1.88 -29.84 -13.06
C ARG A 76 -3.16 -30.51 -13.57
N LEU A 77 -4.15 -29.75 -14.02
CA LEU A 77 -5.38 -30.27 -14.63
C LEU A 77 -5.12 -31.11 -15.90
N LEU A 78 -4.03 -30.83 -16.62
CA LEU A 78 -3.62 -31.60 -17.82
C LEU A 78 -2.93 -32.93 -17.49
N SER A 79 -2.60 -33.19 -16.22
CA SER A 79 -2.08 -34.48 -15.78
C SER A 79 -3.21 -35.48 -15.53
N HIS A 80 -2.91 -36.79 -15.56
CA HIS A 80 -3.86 -37.84 -15.18
C HIS A 80 -4.19 -37.74 -13.68
N LEU A 81 -5.16 -36.89 -13.34
CA LEU A 81 -5.71 -36.71 -11.99
C LEU A 81 -6.85 -37.70 -11.73
N LYS A 82 -7.09 -38.04 -10.46
CA LYS A 82 -8.33 -38.70 -10.04
C LYS A 82 -9.49 -37.71 -10.16
N SER A 83 -10.73 -38.20 -10.29
CA SER A 83 -11.93 -37.35 -10.45
C SER A 83 -12.05 -36.29 -9.36
N GLU A 84 -11.89 -36.67 -8.08
CA GLU A 84 -11.99 -35.73 -6.94
C GLU A 84 -10.91 -34.64 -6.99
N GLU A 85 -9.70 -34.97 -7.43
CA GLU A 85 -8.61 -34.00 -7.57
C GLU A 85 -8.89 -33.02 -8.72
N ALA A 86 -9.52 -33.49 -9.80
CA ALA A 86 -9.92 -32.64 -10.92
C ALA A 86 -10.99 -31.63 -10.48
N ASP A 87 -11.99 -32.05 -9.71
CA ASP A 87 -13.05 -31.17 -9.18
C ASP A 87 -12.49 -30.09 -8.25
N LEU A 88 -11.53 -30.44 -7.39
CA LEU A 88 -10.81 -29.48 -6.55
C LEU A 88 -10.02 -28.46 -7.38
N MET A 89 -9.34 -28.92 -8.44
CA MET A 89 -8.59 -28.02 -9.33
C MET A 89 -9.50 -27.10 -10.13
N ASP A 90 -10.69 -27.55 -10.54
CA ASP A 90 -11.68 -26.71 -11.24
C ASP A 90 -12.26 -25.63 -10.32
N THR A 91 -12.53 -26.00 -9.06
CA THR A 91 -12.93 -25.05 -8.00
C THR A 91 -11.85 -23.99 -7.79
N LEU A 92 -10.58 -24.43 -7.62
CA LEU A 92 -9.44 -23.51 -7.46
C LEU A 92 -9.27 -22.60 -8.68
N LEU A 93 -9.48 -23.11 -9.89
CA LEU A 93 -9.39 -22.32 -11.11
C LEU A 93 -10.48 -21.24 -11.16
N THR A 94 -11.70 -21.57 -10.73
CA THR A 94 -12.81 -20.63 -10.61
C THR A 94 -12.48 -19.52 -9.61
N GLN A 95 -12.06 -19.88 -8.39
CA GLN A 95 -11.66 -18.92 -7.36
C GLN A 95 -10.50 -18.02 -7.84
N THR A 96 -9.51 -18.60 -8.53
CA THR A 96 -8.37 -17.86 -9.08
C THR A 96 -8.82 -16.88 -10.18
N ASN A 97 -9.78 -17.26 -11.02
CA ASN A 97 -10.35 -16.35 -12.02
C ASN A 97 -11.08 -15.17 -11.38
N ASP A 98 -11.81 -15.40 -10.29
CA ASP A 98 -12.53 -14.33 -9.59
C ASP A 98 -11.57 -13.41 -8.85
N ALA A 99 -10.52 -13.95 -8.22
CA ALA A 99 -9.42 -13.18 -7.65
C ALA A 99 -8.73 -12.30 -8.71
N LEU A 100 -8.51 -12.85 -9.91
CA LEU A 100 -7.92 -12.11 -11.03
C LEU A 100 -8.80 -10.94 -11.48
N LYS A 101 -10.11 -11.17 -11.63
CA LYS A 101 -11.09 -10.12 -11.96
C LYS A 101 -11.10 -9.03 -10.88
N LYS A 102 -11.14 -9.43 -9.61
CA LYS A 102 -11.17 -8.51 -8.46
C LYS A 102 -9.92 -7.64 -8.40
N THR A 103 -8.75 -8.26 -8.49
CA THR A 103 -7.45 -7.56 -8.52
C THR A 103 -7.35 -6.62 -9.72
N THR A 104 -7.79 -7.05 -10.91
CA THR A 104 -7.81 -6.19 -12.10
C THR A 104 -8.73 -4.98 -11.93
N LYS A 105 -9.92 -5.18 -11.36
CA LYS A 105 -10.87 -4.11 -11.08
C LYS A 105 -10.24 -3.08 -10.15
N TRP A 106 -9.67 -3.53 -9.04
CA TRP A 106 -8.99 -2.64 -8.09
C TRP A 106 -7.86 -1.85 -8.70
N LYS A 107 -7.00 -2.49 -9.51
CA LYS A 107 -5.92 -1.80 -10.23
C LYS A 107 -6.47 -0.67 -11.09
N ARG A 108 -7.46 -0.97 -11.93
CA ARG A 108 -8.11 0.03 -12.80
C ARG A 108 -8.77 1.15 -11.99
N THR A 109 -9.48 0.81 -10.91
CA THR A 109 -10.13 1.80 -10.05
C THR A 109 -9.12 2.76 -9.42
N LEU A 110 -7.95 2.26 -9.04
CA LEU A 110 -6.91 3.07 -8.39
C LEU A 110 -5.86 3.60 -9.37
N GLU A 111 -5.96 3.38 -10.68
CA GLU A 111 -4.98 3.94 -11.62
C GLU A 111 -4.95 5.47 -11.55
N PRO A 112 -3.77 6.12 -11.76
CA PRO A 112 -3.63 7.56 -11.55
C PRO A 112 -4.69 8.43 -12.23
N ARG A 113 -5.15 8.02 -13.42
CA ARG A 113 -6.12 8.76 -14.24
C ARG A 113 -7.56 8.25 -14.12
N SER A 114 -7.83 7.34 -13.20
CA SER A 114 -9.17 6.83 -12.93
C SER A 114 -10.08 7.94 -12.42
N GLU A 115 -11.34 7.95 -12.87
CA GLU A 115 -12.38 8.86 -12.38
C GLU A 115 -12.66 8.69 -10.88
N PHE A 116 -12.25 7.58 -10.29
CA PHE A 116 -12.29 7.37 -8.84
C PHE A 116 -11.64 8.51 -8.06
N HIS A 117 -10.60 9.13 -8.63
CA HIS A 117 -9.89 10.23 -8.00
C HIS A 117 -10.55 11.59 -8.20
N SER A 118 -11.62 11.73 -9.00
CA SER A 118 -12.22 13.02 -9.33
C SER A 118 -12.88 13.71 -8.13
N ASN A 119 -13.49 12.94 -7.22
CA ASN A 119 -14.24 13.46 -6.07
C ASN A 119 -13.41 13.60 -4.80
N HIS A 120 -12.12 13.22 -4.82
CA HIS A 120 -11.21 13.20 -3.66
C HIS A 120 -11.79 12.49 -2.42
N ASP A 121 -12.65 11.49 -2.64
CA ASP A 121 -13.37 10.81 -1.56
C ASP A 121 -12.44 9.89 -0.76
N SER A 122 -12.00 10.42 0.38
CA SER A 122 -11.13 9.71 1.32
C SER A 122 -11.83 8.52 1.99
N LEU A 123 -13.14 8.58 2.20
CA LEU A 123 -13.89 7.50 2.82
C LEU A 123 -14.04 6.32 1.86
N GLN A 124 -14.35 6.61 0.59
CA GLN A 124 -14.42 5.59 -0.45
C GLN A 124 -13.07 4.92 -0.68
N LEU A 125 -11.98 5.69 -0.70
CA LEU A 125 -10.62 5.13 -0.79
C LEU A 125 -10.32 4.20 0.41
N LYS A 126 -10.65 4.61 1.64
CA LYS A 126 -10.47 3.77 2.84
C LYS A 126 -11.27 2.47 2.77
N ALA A 127 -12.54 2.55 2.36
CA ALA A 127 -13.39 1.38 2.21
C ALA A 127 -12.81 0.39 1.21
N LEU A 128 -12.31 0.87 0.08
CA LEU A 128 -11.67 0.05 -0.95
C LEU A 128 -10.40 -0.66 -0.42
N ILE A 129 -9.55 0.04 0.34
CA ILE A 129 -8.36 -0.55 0.94
C ILE A 129 -8.71 -1.57 2.05
N ARG A 130 -9.80 -1.37 2.79
CA ARG A 130 -10.31 -2.35 3.78
C ARG A 130 -10.85 -3.60 3.09
N GLU A 131 -11.55 -3.46 1.97
CA GLU A 131 -12.02 -4.58 1.15
C GLU A 131 -10.84 -5.46 0.67
N MET A 132 -9.73 -4.84 0.28
CA MET A 132 -8.51 -5.56 -0.10
C MET A 132 -7.91 -6.34 1.06
N GLU A 133 -7.85 -5.72 2.24
CA GLU A 133 -7.32 -6.35 3.44
C GLU A 133 -8.17 -7.56 3.86
N GLU A 134 -9.49 -7.45 3.76
CA GLU A 134 -10.42 -8.56 4.00
C GLU A 134 -10.18 -9.70 3.01
N PHE A 135 -10.07 -9.41 1.71
CA PHE A 135 -9.73 -10.41 0.70
C PHE A 135 -8.40 -11.10 0.98
N MET A 136 -7.37 -10.36 1.39
CA MET A 136 -6.07 -10.92 1.73
C MET A 136 -6.11 -11.87 2.93
N ARG A 137 -6.99 -11.61 3.91
CA ARG A 137 -7.15 -12.47 5.08
C ARG A 137 -7.99 -13.70 4.79
N ASN A 138 -9.09 -13.52 4.06
CA ASN A 138 -10.16 -14.51 4.01
C ASN A 138 -10.12 -15.35 2.73
N ASN A 139 -9.76 -14.75 1.58
CA ASN A 139 -9.84 -15.42 0.28
C ASN A 139 -8.46 -15.83 -0.25
N LEU A 140 -7.46 -14.98 -0.07
CA LEU A 140 -6.13 -15.24 -0.62
C LEU A 140 -5.47 -16.53 -0.11
N PRO A 141 -5.60 -16.95 1.17
CA PRO A 141 -5.05 -18.21 1.64
C PRO A 141 -5.64 -19.44 0.94
N GLU A 142 -6.90 -19.39 0.52
CA GLU A 142 -7.59 -20.49 -0.18
C GLU A 142 -7.02 -20.72 -1.58
N LEU A 143 -6.39 -19.69 -2.18
CA LEU A 143 -5.82 -19.75 -3.53
C LEU A 143 -4.42 -20.38 -3.57
N HIS A 144 -3.84 -20.72 -2.40
CA HIS A 144 -2.47 -21.22 -2.26
C HIS A 144 -1.42 -20.32 -2.92
N ILE A 145 -1.66 -19.00 -2.95
CA ILE A 145 -0.73 -18.03 -3.52
C ILE A 145 0.25 -17.59 -2.44
N GLU A 146 1.52 -17.91 -2.63
CA GLU A 146 2.59 -17.44 -1.76
C GLU A 146 2.95 -15.98 -2.07
N VAL A 147 2.49 -15.07 -1.22
CA VAL A 147 2.88 -13.67 -1.29
C VAL A 147 4.11 -13.42 -0.41
N SER A 148 5.19 -12.92 -1.02
CA SER A 148 6.44 -12.62 -0.31
C SER A 148 6.25 -11.61 0.83
N GLN A 149 7.12 -11.65 1.84
CA GLN A 149 7.05 -10.72 2.96
C GLN A 149 7.23 -9.26 2.52
N GLU A 150 8.06 -9.01 1.50
CA GLU A 150 8.23 -7.68 0.90
C GLU A 150 6.92 -7.19 0.28
N THR A 151 6.23 -8.04 -0.49
CA THR A 151 4.92 -7.71 -1.09
C THR A 151 3.87 -7.43 -0.01
N LYS A 152 3.83 -8.24 1.06
CA LYS A 152 2.96 -7.98 2.22
C LYS A 152 3.32 -6.66 2.91
N ALA A 153 4.59 -6.30 2.97
CA ALA A 153 5.05 -5.04 3.55
C ALA A 153 4.58 -3.83 2.73
N GLU A 154 4.58 -3.91 1.40
CA GLU A 154 4.01 -2.88 0.53
C GLU A 154 2.52 -2.63 0.86
N PHE A 155 1.70 -3.68 0.92
CA PHE A 155 0.29 -3.51 1.31
C PHE A 155 0.14 -2.89 2.71
N ARG A 156 0.93 -3.37 3.69
CA ARG A 156 0.89 -2.83 5.06
C ARG A 156 1.21 -1.34 5.09
N MET A 157 2.22 -0.88 4.34
CA MET A 157 2.55 0.55 4.26
C MET A 157 1.37 1.37 3.71
N GLY A 158 0.75 0.90 2.63
CA GLY A 158 -0.44 1.53 2.05
C GLY A 158 -1.64 1.55 3.01
N TYR A 159 -1.95 0.41 3.61
CA TYR A 159 -3.05 0.25 4.57
C TYR A 159 -2.90 1.19 5.77
N ARG A 160 -1.70 1.24 6.37
CA ARG A 160 -1.41 2.11 7.52
C ARG A 160 -1.59 3.60 7.18
N GLY A 161 -1.20 4.00 5.97
CA GLY A 161 -1.29 5.40 5.55
C GLY A 161 -2.68 5.84 5.09
N ILE A 162 -3.59 4.89 4.80
CA ILE A 162 -4.91 5.18 4.24
C ILE A 162 -6.03 4.75 5.21
N ALA A 163 -6.10 3.45 5.50
CA ALA A 163 -7.28 2.80 6.10
C ALA A 163 -7.18 2.57 7.61
N GLN A 164 -5.96 2.52 8.15
CA GLN A 164 -5.78 2.36 9.59
C GLN A 164 -6.26 3.60 10.32
N GLU A 165 -7.16 3.39 11.28
CA GLU A 165 -7.58 4.47 12.15
C GLU A 165 -6.42 4.87 13.07
N PRO A 166 -6.14 6.18 13.20
CA PRO A 166 -5.12 6.63 14.12
C PRO A 166 -5.48 6.15 15.52
N ALA A 167 -4.54 5.50 16.20
CA ALA A 167 -4.69 5.19 17.60
C ALA A 167 -5.04 6.48 18.37
N PRO A 168 -5.92 6.42 19.39
CA PRO A 168 -6.21 7.57 20.21
C PRO A 168 -4.88 8.14 20.72
N LYS A 169 -4.51 9.33 20.27
CA LYS A 169 -3.30 9.98 20.76
C LYS A 169 -3.54 10.26 22.24
N PRO A 170 -2.67 9.82 23.15
CA PRO A 170 -2.75 10.28 24.52
C PRO A 170 -2.71 11.80 24.47
N VAL A 171 -3.75 12.44 25.01
CA VAL A 171 -3.80 13.90 25.11
C VAL A 171 -2.50 14.30 25.81
N PRO A 172 -1.62 15.10 25.19
CA PRO A 172 -0.39 15.49 25.84
C PRO A 172 -0.81 16.18 27.13
N SER A 173 -0.49 15.57 28.29
CA SER A 173 -0.74 16.22 29.57
C SER A 173 -0.01 17.54 29.48
N LYS A 174 -0.75 18.65 29.48
CA LYS A 174 -0.14 19.97 29.47
C LYS A 174 0.89 19.96 30.59
N ALA A 175 2.18 20.04 30.26
CA ALA A 175 3.20 20.24 31.26
C ALA A 175 2.75 21.48 32.05
N ARG A 176 2.64 21.34 33.39
CA ARG A 176 2.31 22.49 34.24
C ARG A 176 3.31 23.58 33.86
N LYS A 177 2.80 24.74 33.48
CA LYS A 177 3.67 25.89 33.19
C LYS A 177 4.52 26.11 34.44
N PRO A 178 5.84 26.39 34.29
CA PRO A 178 6.65 26.82 35.42
C PRO A 178 5.94 27.97 36.12
N GLU A 179 5.85 27.91 37.44
CA GLU A 179 5.31 29.02 38.21
C GLU A 179 6.20 30.24 37.98
N LEU A 180 5.58 31.37 37.63
CA LEU A 180 6.26 32.64 37.42
C LEU A 180 6.89 33.03 38.77
N ASN A 181 8.22 33.00 38.85
CA ASN A 181 8.91 33.51 40.02
C ASN A 181 8.68 35.03 40.08
N VAL A 182 8.02 35.49 41.15
CA VAL A 182 7.70 36.90 41.42
C VAL A 182 8.64 37.52 42.44
N GLU A 183 9.76 36.86 42.75
CA GLU A 183 10.83 37.46 43.54
C GLU A 183 11.65 38.43 42.67
N ASP A 184 11.05 39.58 42.37
CA ASP A 184 11.82 40.79 42.12
C ASP A 184 12.48 41.17 43.45
N VAL A 185 13.76 40.84 43.59
CA VAL A 185 14.58 41.32 44.72
C VAL A 185 15.04 42.72 44.37
N ASP A 186 14.17 43.70 44.62
CA ASP A 186 14.56 45.08 44.80
C ASP A 186 14.21 45.47 46.24
N ASP A 187 15.23 45.60 47.09
CA ASP A 187 15.20 46.48 48.26
C ASP A 187 16.66 46.80 48.71
N PHE A 188 17.11 47.99 48.28
CA PHE A 188 18.20 48.88 48.77
C PHE A 188 19.67 48.47 48.68
#